data_AF-A0A962YFU3-F1
#
_entry.id   AF-A0A962YFU3-F1
#
_cell.length_a   1.000
_cell.length_b   1.000
_cell.length_c   1.000
_cell.angle_alpha   90.00
_cell.angle_beta   90.00
_cell.angle_gamma   90.00
#
_symmetry.space_group_name_H-M   'P 1'
#
loop_
_entity.id
_entity.type
_entity.pdbx_description
1 polymer ?
#
loop_
_entity_poly.entity_id
_entity_poly.type
_entity_poly.pdbx_seq_one_letter_code
_entity_poly.pdbx_strand_id
1 'polypeptide(L)'
;MSNTNESLLWFVPEGLTVAEQRVAARAAKGRKLFVFLRDCQRALFDEAFQQELLGMYRQTGAGKPPVAPARMAMVTLLQAYTGVGDQEAVELTVDSKRWQLVLGCLGGDEALFAQSTLYDFRMRLLSPRRPS
;
A
#
# COMPACT_ATOMS: atom_id res chain seq x y z
N MET A 1 20.83 -18.48 -5.29
CA MET A 1 19.37 -18.66 -5.27
C MET A 1 18.77 -17.39 -4.70
N SER A 2 18.41 -16.44 -5.57
CA SER A 2 17.81 -15.18 -5.13
C SER A 2 16.40 -15.48 -4.61
N ASN A 3 16.15 -15.16 -3.34
CA ASN A 3 14.87 -15.44 -2.69
C ASN A 3 13.76 -14.65 -3.39
N THR A 4 12.79 -15.34 -3.99
CA THR A 4 11.59 -14.75 -4.62
C THR A 4 10.82 -13.82 -3.67
N ASN A 5 11.04 -13.91 -2.36
CA ASN A 5 10.42 -13.08 -1.32
C ASN A 5 10.95 -11.64 -1.22
N GLU A 6 12.21 -11.36 -1.56
CA GLU A 6 12.74 -9.97 -1.48
C GLU A 6 12.07 -9.05 -2.51
N SER A 7 11.62 -9.61 -3.63
CA SER A 7 10.91 -8.90 -4.70
C SER A 7 9.52 -8.38 -4.28
N LEU A 8 9.03 -8.75 -3.09
CA LEU A 8 7.71 -8.35 -2.57
C LEU A 8 7.78 -7.29 -1.47
N LEU A 9 8.99 -6.82 -1.12
CA LEU A 9 9.16 -5.66 -0.26
C LEU A 9 8.81 -4.39 -1.03
N TRP A 10 8.10 -3.48 -0.36
CA TRP A 10 7.67 -2.21 -0.93
C TRP A 10 8.43 -1.06 -0.30
N PHE A 11 9.13 -0.32 -1.15
CA PHE A 11 9.83 0.90 -0.78
C PHE A 11 9.46 2.00 -1.75
N VAL A 12 9.07 3.15 -1.20
CA VAL A 12 8.93 4.38 -1.98
C VAL A 12 10.20 5.22 -1.78
N PRO A 13 10.76 5.82 -2.85
CA PRO A 13 11.92 6.72 -2.73
C PRO A 13 11.68 7.83 -1.70
N GLU A 14 12.69 8.17 -0.90
CA GLU A 14 12.55 9.19 0.16
C GLU A 14 12.33 10.59 -0.42
N GLY A 15 13.03 10.92 -1.51
CA GLY A 15 12.87 12.21 -2.19
C GLY A 15 11.56 12.29 -2.98
N LEU A 16 10.83 13.40 -2.81
CA LEU A 16 9.70 13.73 -3.68
C LEU A 16 10.18 14.38 -4.97
N THR A 17 9.70 13.87 -6.10
CA THR A 17 9.79 14.55 -7.40
C THR A 17 9.05 15.89 -7.37
N VAL A 18 9.34 16.76 -8.34
CA VAL A 18 8.63 18.06 -8.47
C VAL A 18 7.11 17.88 -8.59
N ALA A 19 6.65 16.82 -9.27
CA ALA A 19 5.24 16.51 -9.38
C ALA A 19 4.65 16.10 -8.02
N GLU A 20 5.32 15.22 -7.28
CA GLU A 20 4.90 14.79 -5.94
C GLU A 20 4.90 15.95 -4.93
N GLN A 21 5.89 16.84 -4.98
CA GLN A 21 5.95 18.04 -4.13
C GLN A 21 4.72 18.94 -4.34
N ARG A 22 4.28 19.12 -5.59
CA ARG A 22 3.06 19.90 -5.90
C ARG A 22 1.81 19.25 -5.32
N VAL A 23 1.70 17.92 -5.41
CA VAL A 23 0.58 17.17 -4.83
C VAL A 23 0.61 17.26 -3.30
N ALA A 24 1.77 17.07 -2.68
CA ALA A 24 1.96 17.17 -1.23
C ALA A 24 1.60 18.57 -0.71
N ALA A 25 2.08 19.64 -1.36
CA ALA A 25 1.77 21.02 -1.02
C ALA A 25 0.25 21.32 -1.10
N ARG A 26 -0.45 20.75 -2.08
CA ARG A 26 -1.91 20.87 -2.17
C ARG A 26 -2.63 20.08 -1.07
N ALA A 27 -2.19 18.86 -0.79
CA ALA A 27 -2.77 18.00 0.24
C ALA A 27 -2.58 18.59 1.65
N ALA A 28 -1.42 19.21 1.93
CA ALA A 28 -1.09 19.80 3.23
C ALA A 28 -2.09 20.86 3.72
N LYS A 29 -2.82 21.52 2.81
CA LYS A 29 -3.78 22.59 3.14
C LYS A 29 -5.02 22.12 3.92
N GLY A 30 -5.39 20.85 3.81
CA GLY A 30 -6.60 20.34 4.48
C GLY A 30 -6.63 18.85 4.71
N ARG A 31 -5.61 18.10 4.27
CA ARG A 31 -5.56 16.64 4.29
C ARG A 31 -4.16 16.18 4.71
N LYS A 32 -3.70 16.68 5.86
CA LYS A 32 -2.34 16.48 6.39
C LYS A 32 -1.96 15.01 6.57
N LEU A 33 -2.92 14.10 6.78
CA LEU A 33 -2.63 12.68 6.94
C LEU A 33 -1.95 12.07 5.71
N PHE A 34 -2.31 12.47 4.48
CA PHE A 34 -1.63 11.93 3.28
C PHE A 34 -0.14 12.31 3.27
N VAL A 35 0.18 13.55 3.65
CA VAL A 35 1.57 14.01 3.71
C VAL A 35 2.30 13.27 4.83
N PHE A 36 1.69 13.20 6.02
CA PHE A 36 2.23 12.45 7.15
C PHE A 36 2.53 10.98 6.80
N LEU A 37 1.57 10.25 6.21
CA LEU A 37 1.74 8.86 5.81
C LEU A 37 2.81 8.69 4.72
N ARG A 38 2.95 9.67 3.81
CA ARG A 38 4.01 9.66 2.80
C ARG A 38 5.41 9.81 3.43
N ASP A 39 5.51 10.64 4.47
CA ASP A 39 6.77 10.94 5.14
C ASP A 39 7.19 9.79 6.09
N CYS A 40 6.25 9.21 6.84
CA CYS A 40 6.55 8.19 7.84
C CYS A 40 6.43 6.74 7.32
N GLN A 41 6.08 6.52 6.05
CA GLN A 41 5.84 5.19 5.49
C GLN A 41 6.97 4.19 5.76
N ARG A 42 8.24 4.58 5.56
CA ARG A 42 9.39 3.68 5.78
C ARG A 42 9.57 3.31 7.25
N ALA A 43 9.19 4.20 8.15
CA ALA A 43 9.19 3.93 9.59
C ALA A 43 8.00 3.07 10.01
N LEU A 44 6.83 3.23 9.37
CA LEU A 44 5.65 2.40 9.60
C LEU A 44 5.83 0.98 9.04
N PHE A 45 6.53 0.85 7.92
CA PHE A 45 6.76 -0.40 7.21
C PHE A 45 8.26 -0.66 7.08
N ASP A 46 8.94 -0.81 8.22
CA ASP A 46 10.32 -1.25 8.24
C ASP A 46 10.47 -2.69 7.70
N GLU A 47 11.69 -3.09 7.38
CA GLU A 47 11.93 -4.38 6.74
C GLU A 47 11.40 -5.56 7.59
N ALA A 48 11.60 -5.52 8.91
CA ALA A 48 11.12 -6.57 9.81
C ALA A 48 9.60 -6.72 9.77
N PHE A 49 8.87 -5.61 9.85
CA PHE A 49 7.41 -5.64 9.78
C PHE A 49 6.89 -6.03 8.40
N GLN A 50 7.56 -5.61 7.33
CA GLN A 50 7.22 -6.07 5.98
C GLN A 50 7.38 -7.59 5.83
N GLN A 51 8.42 -8.18 6.44
CA GLN A 51 8.60 -9.64 6.47
C GLN A 51 7.49 -10.32 7.27
N GLU A 52 7.06 -9.75 8.40
CA GLU A 52 5.91 -10.27 9.15
C GLU A 52 4.62 -10.25 8.31
N LEU A 53 4.36 -9.15 7.60
CA LEU A 53 3.21 -9.04 6.71
C LEU A 53 3.28 -10.04 5.55
N LEU A 54 4.49 -10.27 5.02
CA LEU A 54 4.74 -11.25 3.97
C LEU A 54 4.47 -12.68 4.44
N GLY A 55 4.72 -12.98 5.71
CA GLY A 55 4.36 -14.26 6.33
C GLY A 55 2.87 -14.61 6.26
N MET A 56 1.99 -13.62 6.05
CA MET A 56 0.55 -13.86 5.83
C MET A 56 0.22 -14.40 4.42
N TYR A 57 1.15 -14.31 3.46
CA TYR A 57 0.95 -14.76 2.09
C TYR A 57 1.35 -16.23 1.98
N ARG A 58 0.53 -17.05 1.30
CA ARG A 58 0.87 -18.46 1.05
C ARG A 58 2.06 -18.55 0.09
N GLN A 59 3.06 -19.36 0.44
CA GLN A 59 4.22 -19.66 -0.41
C GLN A 59 3.88 -20.56 -1.62
N THR A 60 2.64 -21.03 -1.76
CA THR A 60 2.21 -21.91 -2.85
C THR A 60 2.03 -21.10 -4.13
N GLY A 61 3.07 -21.11 -4.98
CA GLY A 61 3.24 -20.28 -6.18
C GLY A 61 2.28 -20.54 -7.35
N ALA A 62 0.98 -20.37 -7.15
CA ALA A 62 0.01 -20.32 -8.24
C ALA A 62 -0.84 -19.04 -8.09
N GLY A 63 -0.57 -18.02 -8.91
CA GLY A 63 -1.35 -16.79 -8.98
C GLY A 63 -0.62 -15.59 -9.63
N LYS A 64 -1.38 -14.53 -9.91
CA LYS A 64 -0.86 -13.21 -10.35
C LYS A 64 0.25 -12.72 -9.40
N PRO A 65 1.24 -11.95 -9.89
CA PRO A 65 2.31 -11.40 -9.05
C PRO A 65 1.70 -10.68 -7.85
N PRO A 66 2.03 -11.07 -6.60
CA PRO A 66 1.38 -10.52 -5.43
C PRO A 66 1.69 -9.03 -5.29
N VAL A 67 0.68 -8.22 -4.99
CA VAL A 67 0.91 -6.85 -4.53
C VAL A 67 1.58 -6.94 -3.16
N ALA A 68 2.65 -6.18 -2.97
CA ALA A 68 3.38 -6.13 -1.73
C ALA A 68 2.44 -5.94 -0.52
N PRO A 69 2.51 -6.82 0.51
CA PRO A 69 1.63 -6.76 1.68
C PRO A 69 1.64 -5.41 2.40
N ALA A 70 2.81 -4.77 2.52
CA ALA A 70 2.95 -3.45 3.13
C ALA A 70 2.20 -2.35 2.35
N ARG A 71 2.17 -2.46 1.01
CA ARG A 71 1.39 -1.56 0.16
C ARG A 71 -0.11 -1.76 0.38
N MET A 72 -0.56 -3.00 0.50
CA MET A 72 -1.95 -3.33 0.83
C MET A 72 -2.36 -2.84 2.23
N ALA A 73 -1.44 -2.91 3.20
CA ALA A 73 -1.64 -2.33 4.53
C ALA A 73 -1.80 -0.80 4.45
N MET A 74 -0.96 -0.10 3.67
CA MET A 74 -1.12 1.35 3.46
C MET A 74 -2.46 1.69 2.79
N VAL A 75 -2.89 0.92 1.79
CA VAL A 75 -4.23 1.06 1.18
C VAL A 75 -5.33 0.92 2.23
N THR A 76 -5.21 -0.06 3.14
CA THR A 76 -6.19 -0.27 4.22
C THR A 76 -6.26 0.93 5.16
N LEU A 77 -5.12 1.55 5.49
CA LEU A 77 -5.08 2.80 6.27
C LEU A 77 -5.77 3.96 5.54
N LEU A 78 -5.48 4.13 4.24
CA LEU A 78 -6.10 5.17 3.42
C LEU A 78 -7.62 4.96 3.30
N GLN A 79 -8.05 3.72 3.06
CA GLN A 79 -9.45 3.33 2.98
C GLN A 79 -10.20 3.69 4.27
N ALA A 80 -9.63 3.30 5.43
CA ALA A 80 -10.20 3.61 6.73
C ALA A 80 -10.28 5.13 6.98
N TYR A 81 -9.24 5.87 6.61
CA TYR A 81 -9.21 7.32 6.78
C TYR A 81 -10.23 8.05 5.90
N THR A 82 -10.44 7.59 4.66
CA THR A 82 -11.38 8.24 3.74
C THR A 82 -12.82 7.72 3.88
N GLY A 83 -13.02 6.61 4.59
CA GLY A 83 -14.35 6.02 4.81
C GLY A 83 -14.99 5.43 3.55
N VAL A 84 -14.17 4.87 2.65
CA VAL A 84 -14.63 4.36 1.34
C VAL A 84 -14.72 2.84 1.31
N GLY A 85 -15.59 2.30 0.44
CA GLY A 85 -15.70 0.86 0.21
C GLY A 85 -14.51 0.27 -0.57
N ASP A 86 -14.46 -1.06 -0.72
CA ASP A 86 -13.34 -1.72 -1.40
C ASP A 86 -13.22 -1.35 -2.88
N GLN A 87 -14.34 -1.26 -3.60
CA GLN A 87 -14.32 -0.85 -5.01
C GLN A 87 -13.79 0.58 -5.17
N GLU A 88 -14.32 1.50 -4.37
CA GLU A 88 -13.86 2.90 -4.39
C GLU A 88 -12.38 3.03 -4.00
N ALA A 89 -11.90 2.21 -3.05
CA ALA A 89 -10.48 2.19 -2.72
C ALA A 89 -9.59 1.77 -3.91
N VAL A 90 -10.07 0.85 -4.76
CA VAL A 90 -9.39 0.47 -6.02
C VAL A 90 -9.37 1.65 -7.00
N GLU A 91 -10.52 2.28 -7.26
CA GLU A 91 -10.61 3.43 -8.18
C GLU A 91 -9.73 4.59 -7.72
N LEU A 92 -9.67 4.87 -6.42
CA LEU A 92 -8.82 5.93 -5.87
C LEU A 92 -7.32 5.69 -6.06
N THR A 93 -6.88 4.45 -6.34
CA THR A 93 -5.48 4.20 -6.74
C THR A 93 -5.15 4.78 -8.12
N VAL A 94 -6.16 5.02 -8.95
CA VAL A 94 -6.04 5.61 -10.29
C VAL A 94 -6.43 7.10 -10.25
N ASP A 95 -7.58 7.42 -9.68
CA ASP A 95 -8.18 8.74 -9.82
C ASP A 95 -7.64 9.78 -8.82
N SER A 96 -6.96 9.33 -7.76
CA SER A 96 -6.56 10.20 -6.66
C SER A 96 -5.05 10.39 -6.59
N LYS A 97 -4.56 11.52 -7.11
CA LYS A 97 -3.14 11.91 -7.03
C LYS A 97 -2.56 11.86 -5.60
N ARG A 98 -3.36 12.18 -4.58
CA ARG A 98 -2.93 12.12 -3.16
C ARG A 98 -2.80 10.67 -2.65
N TRP A 99 -3.63 9.74 -3.15
CA TRP A 99 -3.44 8.32 -2.86
C TRP A 99 -2.21 7.81 -3.58
N GLN A 100 -2.06 8.12 -4.88
CA GLN A 100 -0.90 7.72 -5.65
C GLN A 100 0.42 8.24 -5.08
N LEU A 101 0.41 9.47 -4.53
CA LEU A 101 1.54 10.03 -3.78
C LEU A 101 1.94 9.11 -2.63
N VAL A 102 1.00 8.77 -1.75
CA VAL A 102 1.26 7.88 -0.59
C VAL A 102 1.67 6.49 -1.05
N LEU A 103 1.04 5.97 -2.12
CA LEU A 103 1.26 4.62 -2.63
C LEU A 103 2.49 4.52 -3.56
N GLY A 104 3.21 5.62 -3.79
CA GLY A 104 4.42 5.66 -4.61
C GLY A 104 4.21 5.34 -6.09
N CYS A 105 3.06 5.69 -6.66
CA CYS A 105 2.71 5.43 -8.06
C CYS A 105 2.07 6.64 -8.74
N LEU A 106 2.57 7.84 -8.45
CA LEU A 106 2.04 9.06 -9.04
C LEU A 106 2.11 9.00 -10.57
N GLY A 107 0.96 9.20 -11.22
CA GLY A 107 0.83 9.18 -12.68
C GLY A 107 0.50 7.82 -13.29
N GLY A 108 0.33 6.78 -12.47
CA GLY A 108 -0.24 5.51 -12.94
C GLY A 108 -1.71 5.67 -13.36
N ASP A 109 -2.10 4.94 -14.39
CA ASP A 109 -3.45 4.91 -14.96
C ASP A 109 -4.12 3.54 -14.83
N GLU A 110 -3.39 2.54 -14.33
CA GLU A 110 -3.90 1.20 -14.02
C GLU A 110 -4.17 1.03 -12.52
N ALA A 111 -5.25 0.32 -12.21
CA ALA A 111 -5.56 -0.08 -10.84
C ALA A 111 -4.45 -0.95 -10.26
N LEU A 112 -4.02 -0.66 -9.03
CA LEU A 112 -2.91 -1.39 -8.39
C LEU A 112 -3.24 -2.86 -8.12
N PHE A 113 -4.52 -3.19 -7.94
CA PHE A 113 -5.01 -4.53 -7.62
C PHE A 113 -6.52 -4.63 -7.91
N ALA A 114 -7.04 -5.86 -7.94
CA ALA A 114 -8.48 -6.10 -8.03
C ALA A 114 -9.15 -5.97 -6.65
N GLN A 115 -10.44 -5.64 -6.62
CA GLN A 115 -11.23 -5.50 -5.38
C GLN A 115 -11.10 -6.72 -4.45
N SER A 116 -11.18 -7.94 -5.02
CA SER A 116 -11.04 -9.18 -4.27
C SER A 116 -9.70 -9.31 -3.56
N THR A 117 -8.61 -8.78 -4.14
CA THR A 117 -7.28 -8.77 -3.53
C THR A 117 -7.26 -7.95 -2.23
N LEU A 118 -7.95 -6.81 -2.19
CA LEU A 118 -8.05 -5.98 -0.98
C LEU A 118 -8.88 -6.66 0.10
N TYR A 119 -10.02 -7.24 -0.29
CA TYR A 119 -10.86 -8.03 0.61
C TYR A 119 -10.09 -9.20 1.23
N ASP A 120 -9.43 -10.02 0.41
CA ASP A 120 -8.66 -11.18 0.88
C ASP A 120 -7.52 -10.78 1.81
N PHE A 121 -6.85 -9.67 1.52
CA PHE A 121 -5.81 -9.13 2.39
C PHE A 121 -6.37 -8.75 3.77
N ARG A 122 -7.50 -8.03 3.81
CA ARG A 122 -8.16 -7.65 5.07
C ARG A 122 -8.63 -8.86 5.87
N MET A 123 -9.16 -9.88 5.20
CA MET A 123 -9.55 -11.13 5.85
C MET A 123 -8.37 -11.87 6.48
N ARG A 124 -7.17 -11.81 5.86
CA ARG A 124 -5.95 -12.36 6.45
C ARG A 124 -5.47 -11.56 7.67
N LEU A 125 -5.57 -10.23 7.64
CA LEU A 125 -5.25 -9.38 8.79
C LEU A 125 -6.13 -9.67 10.01
N LEU A 126 -7.42 -9.96 9.78
CA LEU A 126 -8.39 -10.29 10.83
C LEU A 126 -8.31 -11.75 11.29
N SER A 127 -7.64 -12.62 10.53
CA SER A 127 -7.54 -14.04 10.87
C SER A 127 -6.65 -14.20 12.10
N PRO A 128 -7.09 -14.96 13.12
CA PRO A 128 -6.25 -15.26 14.28
C PRO A 128 -4.93 -15.88 13.81
N ARG A 129 -3.80 -15.35 14.30
CA ARG A 129 -2.47 -15.93 14.06
C ARG A 129 -2.49 -17.33 14.70
N ARG A 130 -2.55 -18.39 13.88
CA ARG A 130 -2.50 -19.77 14.41
C ARG A 130 -1.16 -19.93 15.13
N PRO A 131 -1.14 -20.46 16.38
CA PRO A 131 0.11 -20.79 17.03
C PRO A 131 0.86 -21.83 16.17
N SER A 132 2.15 -21.57 15.97
CA SER A 132 3.12 -22.46 15.30
C SER A 132 3.32 -23.76 16.05
#